data_AF-A0A0L7KP41-F1
#
_entry.id   AF-A0A0L7KP41-F1
#
_cell.length_a   1.000
_cell.length_b   1.000
_cell.length_c   1.000
_cell.angle_alpha   90.00
_cell.angle_beta   90.00
_cell.angle_gamma   90.00
#
_symmetry.space_group_name_H-M   'P 1'
#
loop_
_entity.id
_entity.type
_entity.pdbx_description
1 polymer ?
#
loop_
_entity_poly.entity_id
_entity_poly.type
_entity_poly.pdbx_seq_one_letter_code
_entity_poly.pdbx_strand_id
1 'polypeptide(L)'
;MVLVEFLASVFECPFIWSSSLEPHTMVLRLIDEIPNPAYIPDHMSPLNPPFSFRERVDELMNVLKLYRIRWNMTVKENKAWTEAYSPALAIRGRKLPPYDEVKFNGSLMFGNSHVSAGLPVPLPQNYINIGGYHIDNNAPHGVIYFSLGTMMKGSTLPEELKRGFLRTFNELEQTFINIKRAVAKGFGKQVMIGYDADVKLKEAIDDILQDPK
;
A
#
# COMPACT_ATOMS: atom_id res chain seq x y z
N MET A 1 -0.70 8.61 10.12
CA MET A 1 -1.52 7.44 10.47
C MET A 1 -1.83 7.59 11.95
N VAL A 2 -2.89 8.32 12.26
CA VAL A 2 -3.37 8.63 13.64
C VAL A 2 -4.92 8.66 13.66
N LEU A 3 -5.57 8.56 12.50
CA LEU A 3 -6.99 8.90 12.31
C LEU A 3 -7.97 7.78 12.62
N VAL A 4 -7.54 6.52 12.56
CA VAL A 4 -8.45 5.37 12.62
C VAL A 4 -8.38 4.68 13.98
N GLU A 5 -7.22 4.71 14.65
CA GLU A 5 -7.00 4.12 15.98
C GLU A 5 -8.00 4.68 17.01
N PHE A 6 -8.31 5.97 16.90
CA PHE A 6 -9.25 6.68 17.77
C PHE A 6 -10.66 6.10 17.74
N LEU A 7 -11.17 5.74 16.56
CA LEU A 7 -12.54 5.27 16.41
C LEU A 7 -12.76 3.98 17.20
N ALA A 8 -11.76 3.08 17.20
CA ALA A 8 -11.82 1.86 17.98
C ALA A 8 -11.94 2.13 19.49
N SER A 9 -11.20 3.12 20.01
CA SER A 9 -11.30 3.52 21.42
C SER A 9 -12.63 4.19 21.78
N VAL A 10 -13.21 4.97 20.86
CA VAL A 10 -14.51 5.62 21.08
C VAL A 10 -15.67 4.63 21.04
N PHE A 11 -15.64 3.69 20.10
CA PHE A 11 -16.74 2.76 19.87
C PHE A 11 -16.55 1.40 20.55
N GLU A 12 -15.43 1.20 21.26
CA GLU A 12 -15.09 -0.07 21.94
C GLU A 12 -15.15 -1.28 20.99
N CYS A 13 -14.69 -1.08 19.76
CA CYS A 13 -14.66 -2.13 18.74
C CYS A 13 -13.23 -2.63 18.48
N PRO A 14 -13.08 -3.87 17.98
CA PRO A 14 -11.77 -4.39 17.59
C PRO A 14 -11.12 -3.49 16.53
N PHE A 15 -9.82 -3.25 16.71
CA PHE A 15 -9.03 -2.49 15.76
C PHE A 15 -8.24 -3.43 14.86
N ILE A 16 -8.37 -3.25 13.55
CA ILE A 16 -7.68 -4.04 12.54
C ILE A 16 -6.81 -3.12 11.70
N TRP A 17 -5.53 -3.46 11.59
CA TRP A 17 -4.60 -2.78 10.72
C TRP A 17 -4.70 -3.27 9.29
N SER A 18 -4.36 -2.39 8.34
CA SER A 18 -4.18 -2.73 6.94
C SER A 18 -2.89 -2.11 6.42
N SER A 19 -1.99 -2.94 5.88
CA SER A 19 -0.75 -2.52 5.25
C SER A 19 -0.83 -2.71 3.74
N SER A 20 -0.49 -1.66 2.98
CA SER A 20 -0.32 -1.75 1.52
C SER A 20 1.01 -2.35 1.10
N LEU A 21 1.91 -2.57 2.05
CA LEU A 21 3.28 -3.07 1.86
C LEU A 21 3.44 -4.49 2.41
N GLU A 22 4.49 -5.15 1.96
CA GLU A 22 4.96 -6.43 2.50
C GLU A 22 5.25 -6.36 4.01
N PRO A 23 5.22 -7.51 4.72
CA PRO A 23 5.58 -7.56 6.12
C PRO A 23 7.03 -7.12 6.32
N HIS A 24 7.22 -6.13 7.19
CA HIS A 24 8.52 -5.57 7.53
C HIS A 24 8.51 -5.00 8.94
N THR A 25 9.67 -4.55 9.42
CA THR A 25 9.93 -4.05 10.77
C THR A 25 8.83 -3.13 11.32
N MET A 26 8.37 -2.14 10.53
CA MET A 26 7.38 -1.17 11.01
C MET A 26 5.97 -1.73 11.11
N VAL A 27 5.61 -2.68 10.25
CA VAL A 27 4.29 -3.32 10.22
C VAL A 27 4.19 -4.39 11.31
N LEU A 28 5.20 -5.25 11.42
CA LEU A 28 5.18 -6.35 12.39
C LEU A 28 5.23 -5.84 13.83
N ARG A 29 5.99 -4.78 14.11
CA ARG A 29 6.03 -4.12 15.43
C ARG A 29 4.64 -3.69 15.94
N LEU A 30 3.67 -3.42 15.06
CA LEU A 30 2.34 -2.95 15.47
C LEU A 30 1.47 -4.06 16.05
N ILE A 31 1.81 -5.32 15.80
CA ILE A 31 0.98 -6.49 16.15
C ILE A 31 1.76 -7.60 16.85
N ASP A 32 3.10 -7.59 16.77
CA ASP A 32 4.00 -8.59 17.32
C ASP A 32 5.44 -8.03 17.42
N GLU A 33 6.44 -8.91 17.49
CA GLU A 33 7.86 -8.56 17.52
C GLU A 33 8.44 -8.12 16.17
N ILE A 34 9.64 -7.56 16.25
CA ILE A 34 10.39 -7.11 15.07
C ILE A 34 11.18 -8.29 14.51
N PRO A 35 11.16 -8.48 13.18
CA PRO A 35 11.97 -9.49 12.52
C PRO A 35 13.46 -9.26 12.75
N ASN A 36 14.23 -10.35 12.85
CA ASN A 36 15.67 -10.26 13.07
C ASN A 36 16.38 -9.63 11.84
N PRO A 37 17.04 -8.46 11.98
CA PRO A 37 17.66 -7.75 10.85
C PRO A 37 18.85 -8.51 10.24
N ALA A 38 19.39 -9.53 10.92
CA ALA A 38 20.44 -10.37 10.37
C ALA A 38 19.95 -11.36 9.29
N TYR A 39 18.63 -11.51 9.13
CA TYR A 39 18.02 -12.45 8.18
C TYR A 39 16.96 -11.82 7.29
N ILE A 40 16.36 -10.71 7.73
CA ILE A 40 15.25 -10.06 7.06
C ILE A 40 15.64 -8.60 6.81
N PRO A 41 15.66 -8.14 5.55
CA PRO A 41 15.96 -6.75 5.25
C PRO A 41 14.81 -5.85 5.72
N ASP A 42 15.11 -4.60 6.06
CA ASP A 42 14.05 -3.58 6.10
C ASP A 42 13.48 -3.35 4.69
N HIS A 43 12.20 -2.99 4.60
CA HIS A 43 11.52 -2.73 3.32
C HIS A 43 12.17 -1.65 2.44
N MET A 44 12.99 -0.76 3.02
CA MET A 44 13.74 0.25 2.29
C MET A 44 15.16 -0.20 1.92
N SER A 45 15.59 -1.38 2.37
CA SER A 45 16.91 -1.92 2.07
C SER A 45 16.95 -2.50 0.66
N PRO A 46 18.04 -2.25 -0.11
CA PRO A 46 18.24 -2.88 -1.41
C PRO A 46 18.80 -4.30 -1.30
N LEU A 47 19.05 -4.80 -0.10
CA LEU A 47 19.72 -6.09 0.13
C LEU A 47 18.72 -7.25 0.06
N ASN A 48 19.16 -8.37 -0.53
CA ASN A 48 18.41 -9.61 -0.54
C ASN A 48 19.21 -10.71 0.18
N PRO A 49 18.58 -11.51 1.05
CA PRO A 49 19.27 -12.60 1.74
C PRO A 49 19.71 -13.70 0.76
N PRO A 50 20.76 -14.47 1.08
CA PRO A 50 21.50 -14.48 2.36
C PRO A 50 22.54 -13.35 2.48
N PHE A 51 22.62 -12.75 3.68
CA PHE A 51 23.56 -11.66 3.97
C PHE A 51 24.93 -12.15 4.45
N SER A 52 25.97 -11.45 4.00
CA SER A 52 27.31 -11.46 4.60
C SER A 52 27.31 -10.81 5.99
N PHE A 53 28.39 -11.00 6.77
CA PHE A 53 28.50 -10.40 8.10
C PHE A 53 28.36 -8.88 8.09
N ARG A 54 28.96 -8.19 7.10
CA ARG A 54 28.89 -6.73 6.99
C ARG A 54 27.47 -6.25 6.67
N GLU A 55 26.80 -6.92 5.74
CA GLU A 55 25.41 -6.61 5.38
C GLU A 55 24.45 -6.79 6.58
N ARG A 56 24.68 -7.80 7.43
CA ARG A 56 23.91 -7.96 8.67
C ARG A 56 24.10 -6.80 9.65
N VAL A 57 25.33 -6.29 9.76
CA VAL A 57 25.63 -5.10 10.58
C VAL A 57 24.97 -3.86 9.97
N ASP A 58 24.99 -3.73 8.65
CA ASP A 58 24.33 -2.60 7.96
C ASP A 58 22.81 -2.62 8.17
N GLU A 59 22.16 -3.78 8.08
CA GLU A 59 20.73 -3.93 8.38
C GLU A 59 20.40 -3.62 9.85
N LEU A 60 21.24 -4.07 10.78
CA LEU A 60 21.08 -3.70 12.19
C LEU A 60 21.17 -2.17 12.38
N MET A 61 22.12 -1.53 11.72
CA MET A 61 22.26 -0.06 11.75
C MET A 61 21.05 0.64 11.12
N ASN A 62 20.44 0.06 10.08
CA ASN A 62 19.20 0.58 9.49
C ASN A 62 18.04 0.53 10.48
N VAL A 63 17.85 -0.59 11.18
CA VAL A 63 16.82 -0.71 12.23
C VAL A 63 17.04 0.32 13.34
N LEU A 64 18.27 0.51 13.83
CA LEU A 64 18.58 1.52 14.85
C LEU A 64 18.27 2.96 14.38
N LYS A 65 18.56 3.29 13.12
CA LYS A 65 18.19 4.58 12.52
C LYS A 65 16.68 4.77 12.49
N LEU A 66 15.92 3.74 12.07
CA LEU A 66 14.46 3.78 12.07
C LEU A 66 13.90 4.02 13.48
N TYR A 67 14.43 3.33 14.49
CA TYR A 67 14.07 3.56 15.89
C TYR A 67 14.31 5.00 16.33
N ARG A 68 15.46 5.58 15.99
CA ARG A 68 15.77 6.99 16.29
C ARG A 68 14.80 7.95 15.61
N ILE A 69 14.49 7.72 14.34
CA ILE A 69 13.51 8.53 13.60
C ILE A 69 12.13 8.43 14.26
N ARG A 70 11.69 7.22 14.60
CA ARG A 70 10.40 6.98 15.28
C ARG A 70 10.33 7.66 16.63
N TRP A 71 11.38 7.56 17.44
CA TRP A 71 11.46 8.24 18.73
C TRP A 71 11.26 9.75 18.61
N ASN A 72 11.89 10.37 17.61
CA ASN A 72 11.74 11.80 17.34
C ASN A 72 10.31 12.16 16.87
N MET A 73 9.60 11.23 16.23
CA MET A 73 8.21 11.41 15.81
C MET A 73 7.20 11.22 16.95
N THR A 74 7.53 10.42 17.97
CA THR A 74 6.62 10.08 19.08
C THR A 74 6.00 11.32 19.73
N VAL A 75 6.78 12.39 19.94
CA VAL A 75 6.27 13.64 20.53
C VAL A 75 5.21 14.29 19.64
N LYS A 76 5.44 14.33 18.32
CA LYS A 76 4.51 14.89 17.34
C LYS A 76 3.23 14.04 17.23
N GLU A 77 3.38 12.72 17.22
CA GLU A 77 2.26 11.78 17.18
C GLU A 77 1.38 11.90 18.44
N ASN A 78 1.98 11.94 19.63
CA ASN A 78 1.25 12.11 20.89
C ASN A 78 0.54 13.47 20.97
N LYS A 79 1.19 14.54 20.48
CA LYS A 79 0.55 15.86 20.39
C LYS A 79 -0.65 15.82 19.46
N ALA A 80 -0.48 15.29 18.24
CA ALA A 80 -1.57 15.16 17.26
C ALA A 80 -2.72 14.29 17.79
N TRP A 81 -2.40 13.18 18.46
CA TRP A 81 -3.38 12.32 19.15
C TRP A 81 -4.17 13.10 20.20
N THR A 82 -3.49 13.86 21.05
CA THR A 82 -4.15 14.62 22.12
C THR A 82 -5.04 15.73 21.57
N GLU A 83 -4.52 16.51 20.62
CA GLU A 83 -5.22 17.66 20.03
C GLU A 83 -6.43 17.22 19.20
N ALA A 84 -6.31 16.14 18.44
CA ALA A 84 -7.40 15.67 17.58
C ALA A 84 -8.56 15.04 18.38
N TYR A 85 -8.26 14.39 19.51
CA TYR A 85 -9.21 13.43 20.11
C TYR A 85 -9.66 13.74 21.52
N SER A 86 -8.89 14.53 22.28
CA SER A 86 -9.30 14.95 23.62
C SER A 86 -10.70 15.61 23.63
N PRO A 87 -11.04 16.53 22.69
CA PRO A 87 -12.38 17.15 22.68
C PRO A 87 -13.51 16.14 22.41
N ALA A 88 -13.30 15.21 21.47
CA ALA A 88 -14.31 14.26 21.05
C ALA A 88 -14.61 13.21 22.13
N LEU A 89 -13.61 12.77 22.90
CA LEU A 89 -13.81 11.88 24.05
C LEU A 89 -14.39 12.60 25.26
N ALA A 90 -14.03 13.87 25.49
CA ALA A 90 -14.61 14.67 26.56
C ALA A 90 -16.13 14.82 26.42
N ILE A 91 -16.63 15.04 25.19
CA ILE A 91 -18.09 15.06 24.91
C ILE A 91 -18.76 13.73 25.29
N ARG A 92 -18.04 12.62 25.17
CA ARG A 92 -18.52 11.27 25.52
C ARG A 92 -18.30 10.91 27.00
N GLY A 93 -17.78 11.84 27.81
CA GLY A 93 -17.45 11.61 29.23
C GLY A 93 -16.32 10.62 29.45
N ARG A 94 -15.42 10.44 28.46
CA ARG A 94 -14.33 9.45 28.50
C ARG A 94 -12.96 10.10 28.60
N LYS A 95 -12.01 9.38 29.19
CA LYS A 95 -10.60 9.77 29.24
C LYS A 95 -9.89 9.30 27.98
N LEU A 96 -9.03 10.15 27.44
CA LEU A 96 -8.14 9.79 26.33
C LEU A 96 -7.07 8.79 26.81
N PRO A 97 -7.01 7.56 26.26
CA PRO A 97 -5.93 6.64 26.56
C PRO A 97 -4.60 7.10 25.94
N PRO A 98 -3.45 6.65 26.46
CA PRO A 98 -2.14 6.87 25.83
C PRO A 98 -2.13 6.37 24.39
N TYR A 99 -1.48 7.12 23.50
CA TYR A 99 -1.47 6.79 22.07
C TYR A 99 -0.88 5.41 21.79
N ASP A 100 0.23 5.06 22.44
CA ASP A 100 0.89 3.77 22.24
C ASP A 100 0.01 2.58 22.67
N GLU A 101 -0.82 2.73 23.70
CA GLU A 101 -1.76 1.67 24.11
C GLU A 101 -2.76 1.37 23.00
N VAL A 102 -3.32 2.39 22.36
CA VAL A 102 -4.29 2.19 21.27
C VAL A 102 -3.61 1.66 20.01
N LYS A 103 -2.44 2.22 19.69
CA LYS A 103 -1.67 1.87 18.50
C LYS A 103 -1.20 0.41 18.49
N PHE A 104 -0.78 -0.11 19.64
CA PHE A 104 -0.32 -1.51 19.75
C PHE A 104 -1.45 -2.48 20.12
N ASN A 105 -2.68 -2.00 20.34
CA ASN A 105 -3.86 -2.83 20.60
C ASN A 105 -4.61 -3.22 19.31
N GLY A 106 -3.87 -3.58 18.26
CA GLY A 106 -4.43 -4.12 17.02
C GLY A 106 -4.71 -5.62 17.15
N SER A 107 -5.95 -6.05 16.87
CA SER A 107 -6.33 -7.47 16.94
C SER A 107 -5.84 -8.27 15.73
N LEU A 108 -5.66 -7.61 14.58
CA LEU A 108 -5.31 -8.23 13.30
C LEU A 108 -4.57 -7.24 12.39
N MET A 109 -3.77 -7.75 11.46
CA MET A 109 -3.16 -7.02 10.35
C MET A 109 -3.49 -7.69 9.03
N PHE A 110 -4.14 -6.96 8.13
CA PHE A 110 -4.24 -7.34 6.72
C PHE A 110 -3.03 -6.84 5.94
N GLY A 111 -2.23 -7.77 5.43
CA GLY A 111 -1.06 -7.48 4.61
C GLY A 111 -1.35 -7.59 3.14
N ASN A 112 -1.08 -6.55 2.36
CA ASN A 112 -1.05 -6.64 0.90
C ASN A 112 0.21 -7.37 0.42
N SER A 113 0.32 -8.63 0.80
CA SER A 113 1.41 -9.55 0.50
C SER A 113 0.86 -10.95 0.28
N HIS A 114 1.63 -11.78 -0.41
CA HIS A 114 1.32 -13.18 -0.58
C HIS A 114 2.61 -14.00 -0.43
N VAL A 115 2.48 -15.18 0.19
CA VAL A 115 3.62 -16.06 0.52
C VAL A 115 4.43 -16.51 -0.71
N SER A 116 3.84 -16.43 -1.90
CA SER A 116 4.49 -16.82 -3.16
C SER A 116 5.27 -15.70 -3.85
N ALA A 117 5.11 -14.45 -3.42
CA ALA A 117 5.64 -13.28 -4.14
C ALA A 117 6.76 -12.55 -3.39
N GLY A 118 6.76 -12.61 -2.06
CA GLY A 118 7.72 -11.91 -1.22
C GLY A 118 8.79 -12.80 -0.60
N LEU A 119 9.64 -12.19 0.23
CA LEU A 119 10.62 -12.92 1.04
C LEU A 119 9.92 -13.80 2.10
N PRO A 120 10.53 -14.94 2.49
CA PRO A 120 10.01 -15.78 3.56
C PRO A 120 10.24 -15.11 4.92
N VAL A 121 9.30 -14.27 5.32
CA VAL A 121 9.28 -13.60 6.63
C VAL A 121 8.43 -14.42 7.60
N PRO A 122 8.90 -14.69 8.84
CA PRO A 122 8.07 -15.30 9.87
C PRO A 122 6.94 -14.34 10.25
N LEU A 123 5.69 -14.81 10.18
CA LEU A 123 4.51 -14.00 10.43
C LEU A 123 3.75 -14.54 11.64
N PRO A 124 3.24 -13.67 12.53
CA PRO A 124 2.34 -14.08 13.60
C PRO A 124 0.99 -14.52 13.04
N GLN A 125 0.23 -15.27 13.84
CA GLN A 125 -1.11 -15.75 13.45
C GLN A 125 -2.10 -14.62 13.17
N ASN A 126 -1.91 -13.45 13.80
CA ASN A 126 -2.74 -12.27 13.59
C ASN A 126 -2.34 -11.44 12.35
N TYR A 127 -1.43 -11.94 11.51
CA TYR A 127 -1.13 -11.37 10.19
C TYR A 127 -1.79 -12.20 9.09
N ILE A 128 -2.73 -11.59 8.36
CA ILE A 128 -3.47 -12.23 7.27
C ILE A 128 -3.02 -11.65 5.94
N ASN A 129 -2.44 -12.52 5.11
CA ASN A 129 -2.07 -12.21 3.74
C ASN A 129 -3.34 -12.05 2.89
N ILE A 130 -3.54 -10.87 2.33
CA ILE A 130 -4.63 -10.58 1.39
C ILE A 130 -4.10 -10.16 0.02
N GLY A 131 -2.80 -10.27 -0.26
CA GLY A 131 -2.23 -9.88 -1.56
C GLY A 131 -2.96 -10.55 -2.73
N GLY A 132 -3.30 -9.76 -3.74
CA GLY A 132 -4.03 -10.24 -4.93
C GLY A 132 -5.54 -10.40 -4.76
N TYR A 133 -6.13 -10.00 -3.62
CA TYR A 133 -7.59 -10.07 -3.38
C TYR A 133 -8.47 -9.32 -4.42
N HIS A 134 -7.87 -8.40 -5.18
CA HIS A 134 -8.54 -7.61 -6.22
C HIS A 134 -8.44 -8.25 -7.61
N ILE A 135 -7.77 -9.40 -7.75
CA ILE A 135 -7.55 -10.10 -9.02
C ILE A 135 -8.56 -11.24 -9.12
N ASP A 136 -9.41 -11.20 -10.14
CA ASP A 136 -10.28 -12.31 -10.54
C ASP A 136 -9.60 -13.11 -11.67
N ASN A 137 -9.67 -14.44 -11.61
CA ASN A 137 -8.98 -15.36 -12.52
C ASN A 137 -9.78 -15.68 -13.81
N ASN A 138 -10.85 -14.94 -14.09
CA ASN A 138 -11.74 -15.19 -15.23
C ASN A 138 -11.22 -14.60 -16.55
N ALA A 139 -10.05 -15.07 -17.03
CA ALA A 139 -9.50 -14.69 -18.34
C ALA A 139 -9.20 -15.93 -19.21
N PRO A 140 -10.17 -16.42 -20.03
CA PRO A 140 -10.04 -17.66 -20.82
C PRO A 140 -8.86 -17.68 -21.80
N HIS A 141 -8.38 -16.51 -22.23
CA HIS A 141 -7.31 -16.36 -23.21
C HIS A 141 -6.07 -15.63 -22.67
N GLY A 142 -6.03 -15.32 -21.37
CA GLY A 142 -4.99 -14.49 -20.77
C GLY A 142 -5.02 -13.03 -21.25
N VAL A 143 -4.56 -12.10 -20.41
CA VAL A 143 -4.46 -10.66 -20.75
C VAL A 143 -3.10 -10.15 -20.28
N ILE A 144 -2.43 -9.34 -21.11
CA ILE A 144 -1.23 -8.61 -20.71
C ILE A 144 -1.67 -7.22 -20.23
N TYR A 145 -1.70 -7.01 -18.91
CA TYR A 145 -1.94 -5.71 -18.32
C TYR A 145 -0.60 -5.02 -18.03
N PHE A 146 -0.40 -3.82 -18.59
CA PHE A 146 0.79 -3.01 -18.35
C PHE A 146 0.41 -1.63 -17.80
N SER A 147 0.97 -1.29 -16.63
CA SER A 147 0.82 0.03 -16.02
C SER A 147 2.10 0.42 -15.29
N LEU A 148 2.54 1.68 -15.45
CA LEU A 148 3.70 2.26 -14.76
C LEU A 148 3.36 2.74 -13.33
N GLY A 149 2.11 2.55 -12.89
CA GLY A 149 1.59 3.12 -11.67
C GLY A 149 1.35 4.63 -11.78
N THR A 150 0.90 5.23 -10.68
CA THR A 150 0.54 6.65 -10.61
C THR A 150 1.73 7.56 -10.38
N MET A 151 2.82 7.04 -9.80
CA MET A 151 4.00 7.82 -9.42
C MET A 151 4.97 8.04 -10.58
N MET A 152 5.11 7.08 -11.50
CA MET A 152 5.97 7.23 -12.66
C MET A 152 5.23 7.94 -13.81
N LYS A 153 5.75 9.09 -14.23
CA LYS A 153 5.23 9.80 -15.40
C LYS A 153 5.92 9.27 -16.65
N GLY A 154 5.16 8.78 -17.63
CA GLY A 154 5.73 8.33 -18.91
C GLY A 154 6.58 9.41 -19.60
N SER A 155 6.28 10.70 -19.37
CA SER A 155 7.05 11.83 -19.90
C SER A 155 8.50 11.89 -19.38
N THR A 156 8.76 11.42 -18.16
CA THR A 156 10.10 11.45 -17.54
C THR A 156 10.95 10.24 -17.90
N LEU A 157 10.41 9.26 -18.64
CA LEU A 157 11.18 8.11 -19.10
C LEU A 157 12.21 8.54 -20.17
N PRO A 158 13.44 8.00 -20.13
CA PRO A 158 14.40 8.12 -21.23
C PRO A 158 13.79 7.69 -22.57
N GLU A 159 14.13 8.39 -23.65
CA GLU A 159 13.61 8.10 -24.99
C GLU A 159 13.92 6.68 -25.47
N GLU A 160 15.06 6.13 -25.04
CA GLU A 160 15.42 4.74 -25.30
C GLU A 160 14.42 3.75 -24.70
N LEU A 161 14.05 3.94 -23.43
CA LEU A 161 13.05 3.10 -22.76
C LEU A 161 11.66 3.24 -23.38
N LYS A 162 11.25 4.47 -23.76
CA LYS A 162 10.00 4.70 -24.48
C LYS A 162 9.97 3.93 -25.81
N ARG A 163 11.05 4.03 -26.60
CA ARG A 163 11.18 3.31 -27.87
C ARG A 163 11.22 1.79 -27.67
N GLY A 164 11.87 1.32 -26.61
CA GLY A 164 11.88 -0.08 -26.21
C GLY A 164 10.47 -0.61 -25.98
N PHE A 165 9.69 0.06 -25.11
CA PHE A 165 8.30 -0.30 -24.86
C PHE A 165 7.46 -0.32 -26.13
N LEU A 166 7.55 0.71 -26.97
CA LEU A 166 6.79 0.78 -28.23
C LEU A 166 7.14 -0.35 -29.19
N ARG A 167 8.42 -0.72 -29.29
CA ARG A 167 8.87 -1.82 -30.14
C ARG A 167 8.30 -3.15 -29.65
N THR A 168 8.47 -3.46 -28.36
CA THR A 168 7.96 -4.70 -27.76
C THR A 168 6.44 -4.80 -27.90
N PHE A 169 5.69 -3.72 -27.63
CA PHE A 169 4.23 -3.75 -27.79
C PHE A 169 3.77 -3.86 -29.24
N ASN A 170 4.61 -3.49 -30.21
CA ASN A 170 4.29 -3.65 -31.64
C ASN A 170 4.59 -5.07 -32.15
N GLU A 171 5.42 -5.83 -31.43
CA GLU A 171 5.75 -7.23 -31.74
C GLU A 171 4.77 -8.23 -31.12
N LEU A 172 3.96 -7.79 -30.15
CA LEU A 172 2.92 -8.60 -29.52
C LEU A 172 1.65 -8.62 -30.37
N GLU A 173 1.11 -9.81 -30.60
CA GLU A 173 -0.18 -10.01 -31.31
C GLU A 173 -1.39 -9.60 -30.45
N GLN A 174 -1.20 -9.43 -29.14
CA GLN A 174 -2.25 -9.03 -28.20
C GLN A 174 -2.57 -7.53 -28.30
N THR A 175 -3.84 -7.16 -28.14
CA THR A 175 -4.28 -5.75 -28.18
C THR A 175 -3.69 -4.93 -27.03
N PHE A 176 -2.79 -3.99 -27.34
CA PHE A 176 -2.24 -3.03 -26.38
C PHE A 176 -3.11 -1.77 -26.28
N ILE A 177 -3.67 -1.48 -25.10
CA ILE A 177 -4.43 -0.25 -24.84
C ILE A 177 -3.73 0.58 -23.76
N ASN A 178 -3.15 1.72 -24.16
CA ASN A 178 -2.73 2.76 -23.24
C ASN A 178 -3.90 3.70 -22.96
N ILE A 179 -4.41 3.69 -21.73
CA ILE A 179 -5.59 4.46 -21.31
C ILE A 179 -5.43 5.95 -21.61
N LYS A 180 -4.29 6.57 -21.29
CA LYS A 180 -4.07 8.01 -21.55
C LYS A 180 -4.05 8.33 -23.04
N ARG A 181 -3.51 7.42 -23.86
CA ARG A 181 -3.48 7.59 -25.33
C ARG A 181 -4.86 7.38 -25.94
N ALA A 182 -5.65 6.45 -25.41
CA ALA A 182 -7.03 6.22 -25.84
C ALA A 182 -7.90 7.46 -25.54
N VAL A 183 -7.75 8.06 -24.35
CA VAL A 183 -8.39 9.34 -24.02
C VAL A 183 -7.94 10.47 -24.92
N ALA A 184 -6.62 10.64 -25.11
CA ALA A 184 -6.11 11.71 -25.96
C ALA A 184 -6.54 11.59 -27.44
N LYS A 185 -6.75 10.36 -27.94
CA LYS A 185 -7.23 10.10 -29.29
C LYS A 185 -8.76 10.09 -29.41
N GLY A 186 -9.48 10.29 -28.30
CA GLY A 186 -10.93 10.45 -28.28
C GLY A 186 -11.75 9.15 -28.40
N PHE A 187 -11.12 7.97 -28.37
CA PHE A 187 -11.81 6.67 -28.41
C PHE A 187 -11.81 5.95 -27.06
N GLY A 188 -11.27 6.57 -26.01
CA GLY A 188 -11.36 6.09 -24.64
C GLY A 188 -11.79 7.22 -23.71
N LYS A 189 -12.42 6.88 -22.58
CA LYS A 189 -12.82 7.86 -21.56
C LYS A 189 -12.22 7.44 -20.22
N GLN A 190 -11.48 8.34 -19.57
CA GLN A 190 -10.94 8.08 -18.24
C GLN A 190 -11.99 8.48 -17.21
N VAL A 191 -12.48 7.50 -16.45
CA VAL A 191 -13.40 7.74 -15.34
C VAL A 191 -12.62 7.69 -14.04
N MET A 192 -12.69 8.75 -13.25
CA MET A 192 -12.13 8.76 -11.90
C MET A 192 -13.06 7.99 -10.98
N ILE A 193 -12.56 6.93 -10.36
CA ILE A 193 -13.33 6.08 -9.44
C ILE A 193 -13.45 6.81 -8.09
N GLY A 194 -14.68 7.10 -7.69
CA GLY A 194 -15.07 7.68 -6.40
C GLY A 194 -16.33 7.01 -5.86
N TYR A 195 -16.95 7.56 -4.82
CA TYR A 195 -18.20 7.02 -4.25
C TYR A 195 -19.38 7.01 -5.24
N ASP A 196 -19.28 7.79 -6.32
CA ASP A 196 -20.25 7.93 -7.42
C ASP A 196 -19.77 7.24 -8.71
N ALA A 197 -18.89 6.24 -8.57
CA ALA A 197 -18.30 5.54 -9.71
C ALA A 197 -19.35 4.87 -10.59
N ASP A 198 -20.43 4.34 -10.02
CA ASP A 198 -21.53 3.70 -10.73
C ASP A 198 -22.24 4.66 -11.69
N VAL A 199 -22.55 5.87 -11.24
CA VAL A 199 -23.17 6.92 -12.05
C VAL A 199 -22.22 7.38 -13.15
N LYS A 200 -20.96 7.69 -12.79
CA LYS A 200 -19.96 8.16 -13.74
C LYS A 200 -19.56 7.12 -14.78
N LEU A 201 -19.52 5.84 -14.39
CA LEU A 201 -19.27 4.73 -15.32
C LEU A 201 -20.44 4.61 -16.29
N LYS A 202 -21.67 4.69 -15.82
CA LYS A 202 -22.86 4.63 -16.66
C LYS A 202 -22.90 5.77 -17.68
N GLU A 203 -22.66 7.01 -17.24
CA GLU A 203 -22.58 8.17 -18.13
C GLU A 203 -21.45 8.05 -19.16
N ALA A 204 -20.29 7.52 -18.75
CA ALA A 204 -19.17 7.31 -19.67
C ALA A 204 -19.45 6.20 -20.70
N ILE A 205 -20.15 5.14 -20.31
CA ILE A 205 -20.56 4.05 -21.20
C ILE A 205 -21.64 4.55 -22.16
N ASP A 206 -22.66 5.24 -21.68
CA ASP A 206 -23.75 5.77 -22.50
C ASP A 206 -23.22 6.76 -23.55
N ASP A 207 -22.26 7.61 -23.19
CA ASP A 207 -21.59 8.54 -24.12
C ASP A 207 -20.80 7.81 -25.21
N ILE A 208 -20.07 6.74 -24.86
CA ILE A 208 -19.33 5.92 -25.84
C ILE A 208 -20.29 5.15 -26.77
N LEU A 209 -21.44 4.70 -26.25
CA LEU A 209 -22.43 3.96 -27.03
C LEU A 209 -23.27 4.87 -27.95
N GLN A 210 -23.42 6.15 -27.63
CA GLN A 210 -24.17 7.12 -28.43
C GLN A 210 -23.37 7.73 -29.58
N ASP A 211 -22.04 7.86 -29.46
CA ASP A 211 -21.13 8.29 -30.54
C ASP A 211 -19.93 7.34 -30.66
N PRO A 212 -20.13 6.11 -31.17
CA PRO A 212 -19.05 5.16 -31.38
C PRO A 212 -18.19 5.64 -32.57
N LYS A 213 -17.04 6.22 -32.27
CA LYS A 213 -16.01 6.59 -33.26
C LYS A 213 -15.05 5.46 -33.57
#